data_AF-A0A239LDU6-F1
#
_entry.id   AF-A0A239LDU6-F1
#
_cell.length_a   1.000
_cell.length_b   1.000
_cell.length_c   1.000
_cell.angle_alpha   90.00
_cell.angle_beta   90.00
_cell.angle_gamma   90.00
#
_symmetry.space_group_name_H-M   'P 1'
#
loop_
_entity.id
_entity.type
_entity.pdbx_description
1 polymer ?
#
loop_
_entity_poly.entity_id
_entity_poly.type
_entity_poly.pdbx_seq_one_letter_code
_entity_poly.pdbx_strand_id
1 'polypeptide(L)'
;MKLSKNALGPMATALEPFKTRKPRAIVEREILRVVGTIPNDVDQPFEQARTEILKWAAKRSGQPLPQEAWEGLAFETLSAGRTTLGVRVDAESSKVWSVRGDDPDKTVPGRVWSTEVTLGQRDDEETLLGVRLLVNSTEDQISILPSVPGLVLQIADNCGLCDDDFYVKTRPHVVNNKTDAERLIEWLTCSTRRLPVVVASGDERSEYPDRALVDVNELAMRLCGLAHIAVVPAQFTYLLSDAFEKSLSTFHGAVRIYNPGFDYLADPHDHRLYLSQGIEKNQTIVEADIRSTIARSSLRRTRLGRDVIPFATIRSAALRIEQEQKAASGATDSEQLQAANRRSQALEKENEALRSEVDQSFDLAADEGARAEAAEKQLQAAWVRIETLQNALKSRGDDTDDEIVDPDDWDSFSEWCDTNFTGRLALAPSARKGIKKSDFRA
;
A
#
# COMPACT_ATOMS: atom_id res chain seq x y z
N MET A 1 31.83 -11.61 -18.48
CA MET A 1 31.34 -12.99 -18.71
C MET A 1 29.84 -12.99 -18.38
N LYS A 2 28.98 -12.95 -19.40
CA LYS A 2 27.52 -12.82 -19.22
C LYS A 2 27.00 -14.15 -18.67
N LEU A 3 26.61 -14.17 -17.40
CA LEU A 3 25.87 -15.29 -16.82
C LEU A 3 24.52 -15.38 -17.53
N SER A 4 24.35 -16.42 -18.33
CA SER A 4 23.06 -16.84 -18.85
C SER A 4 22.15 -17.15 -17.67
N LYS A 5 21.09 -16.35 -17.47
CA LYS A 5 20.07 -16.53 -16.41
C LYS A 5 19.23 -17.82 -16.55
N ASN A 6 19.55 -18.71 -17.50
CA ASN A 6 18.72 -19.88 -17.84
C ASN A 6 19.34 -21.25 -17.56
N ALA A 7 20.45 -21.35 -16.82
CA ALA A 7 20.98 -22.66 -16.43
C ALA A 7 20.16 -23.23 -15.25
N LEU A 8 19.32 -24.23 -15.52
CA LEU A 8 18.63 -25.01 -14.49
C LEU A 8 19.67 -25.71 -13.59
N GLY A 9 19.42 -25.74 -12.27
CA GLY A 9 20.27 -26.47 -11.32
C GLY A 9 20.24 -27.99 -11.55
N PRO A 10 21.22 -28.74 -11.02
CA PRO A 10 21.43 -30.17 -11.34
C PRO A 10 20.21 -31.06 -11.03
N MET A 11 19.46 -30.75 -9.97
CA MET A 11 18.20 -31.47 -9.66
C MET A 11 17.08 -31.14 -10.64
N ALA A 12 17.01 -29.90 -11.14
CA ALA A 12 15.99 -29.49 -12.10
C ALA A 12 16.23 -30.06 -13.51
N THR A 13 17.50 -30.32 -13.84
CA THR A 13 17.93 -31.05 -15.04
C THR A 13 17.55 -32.52 -14.99
N ALA A 14 17.69 -33.19 -13.83
CA ALA A 14 17.28 -34.59 -13.65
C ALA A 14 15.77 -34.83 -13.86
N LEU A 15 14.95 -33.78 -13.70
CA LEU A 15 13.50 -33.81 -13.91
C LEU A 15 13.07 -33.39 -15.33
N GLU A 16 14.00 -32.98 -16.21
CA GLU A 16 13.67 -32.55 -17.58
C GLU A 16 12.87 -33.59 -18.39
N PRO A 17 13.14 -34.91 -18.33
CA PRO A 17 12.36 -35.90 -19.09
C PRO A 17 10.88 -35.95 -18.70
N PHE A 18 10.54 -35.43 -17.51
CA PHE A 18 9.18 -35.43 -16.97
C PHE A 18 8.50 -34.06 -17.09
N LYS A 19 9.20 -33.02 -17.57
CA LYS A 19 8.63 -31.68 -17.78
C LYS A 19 8.05 -31.60 -19.19
N THR A 20 6.72 -31.57 -19.29
CA THR A 20 6.05 -31.01 -20.47
C THR A 20 6.58 -29.60 -20.74
N ARG A 21 6.77 -29.24 -22.02
CA ARG A 21 7.33 -27.98 -22.51
C ARG A 21 6.77 -26.81 -21.69
N LYS A 22 7.55 -26.30 -20.72
CA LYS A 22 7.06 -25.29 -19.79
C LYS A 22 6.66 -24.05 -20.59
N PRO A 23 5.39 -23.60 -20.55
CA PRO A 23 5.07 -22.26 -21.01
C PRO A 23 5.93 -21.26 -20.23
N ARG A 24 6.18 -20.09 -20.82
CA ARG A 24 6.90 -18.97 -20.16
C ARG A 24 6.32 -18.82 -18.75
N ALA A 25 7.17 -18.75 -17.73
CA ALA A 25 6.71 -18.67 -16.34
C ALA A 25 5.77 -17.48 -16.21
N ILE A 26 4.51 -17.75 -15.88
CA ILE A 26 3.53 -16.72 -15.57
C ILE A 26 3.93 -16.20 -14.19
N VAL A 27 4.24 -14.91 -14.11
CA VAL A 27 4.56 -14.24 -12.86
C VAL A 27 3.27 -13.64 -12.33
N GLU A 28 2.77 -14.15 -11.21
CA GLU A 28 1.76 -13.47 -10.41
C GLU A 28 2.47 -12.43 -9.53
N ARG A 29 2.01 -11.18 -9.58
CA ARG A 29 2.54 -10.09 -8.76
C ARG A 29 1.41 -9.33 -8.11
N GLU A 30 1.40 -9.34 -6.79
CA GLU A 30 0.54 -8.46 -6.01
C GLU A 30 0.99 -6.99 -6.11
N ILE A 31 0.03 -6.10 -6.39
CA ILE A 31 0.27 -4.68 -6.67
C ILE A 31 -0.06 -3.80 -5.47
N LEU A 32 -1.17 -4.06 -4.79
CA LEU A 32 -1.65 -3.30 -3.63
C LEU A 32 -2.63 -4.12 -2.79
N ARG A 33 -2.77 -3.71 -1.52
CA ARG A 33 -3.78 -4.21 -0.57
C ARG A 33 -4.52 -3.04 0.06
N VAL A 34 -5.85 -3.10 0.07
CA VAL A 34 -6.69 -2.17 0.84
C VAL A 34 -7.31 -2.95 1.99
N VAL A 35 -7.22 -2.38 3.19
CA VAL A 35 -7.88 -2.87 4.40
C VAL A 35 -8.60 -1.69 5.03
N GLY A 36 -9.84 -1.90 5.45
CA GLY A 36 -10.59 -0.89 6.18
C GLY A 36 -11.82 -1.49 6.83
N THR A 37 -12.54 -0.68 7.58
CA THR A 37 -13.81 -1.05 8.19
C THR A 37 -14.94 -0.24 7.56
N ILE A 38 -16.13 -0.83 7.55
CA ILE A 38 -17.37 -0.17 7.13
C ILE A 38 -18.20 -0.07 8.40
N PRO A 39 -18.51 1.15 8.87
CA PRO A 39 -19.16 1.36 10.15
C PRO A 39 -20.60 0.85 10.11
N ASN A 40 -21.14 0.58 11.30
CA ASN A 40 -22.52 0.12 11.48
C ASN A 40 -23.56 1.26 11.42
N ASP A 41 -23.19 2.41 10.85
CA ASP A 41 -24.05 3.61 10.73
C ASP A 41 -25.17 3.45 9.70
N VAL A 42 -25.04 2.45 8.81
CA VAL A 42 -26.01 2.14 7.74
C VAL A 42 -26.74 0.84 8.02
N ASP A 43 -27.99 0.71 7.56
CA ASP A 43 -28.75 -0.54 7.69
C ASP A 43 -28.07 -1.67 6.90
N GLN A 44 -27.66 -2.73 7.60
CA GLN A 44 -27.02 -3.92 7.01
C GLN A 44 -25.75 -3.61 6.19
N PRO A 45 -24.69 -3.05 6.81
CA PRO A 45 -23.49 -2.57 6.10
C PRO A 45 -22.82 -3.65 5.24
N PHE A 46 -22.81 -4.90 5.73
CA PHE A 46 -22.29 -6.05 5.00
C PHE A 46 -23.02 -6.31 3.68
N GLU A 47 -24.36 -6.27 3.69
CA GLU A 47 -25.18 -6.57 2.52
C GLU A 47 -25.13 -5.43 1.49
N GLN A 48 -25.08 -4.18 1.99
CA GLN A 48 -24.87 -3.01 1.14
C GLN A 48 -23.49 -3.04 0.47
N ALA A 49 -22.43 -3.31 1.22
CA ALA A 49 -21.09 -3.45 0.68
C ALA A 49 -21.00 -4.59 -0.35
N ARG A 50 -21.59 -5.76 -0.06
CA ARG A 50 -21.66 -6.87 -1.02
C ARG A 50 -22.34 -6.43 -2.31
N THR A 51 -23.45 -5.72 -2.20
CA THR A 51 -24.22 -5.23 -3.36
C THR A 51 -23.40 -4.28 -4.23
N GLU A 52 -22.67 -3.33 -3.63
CA GLU A 52 -21.78 -2.43 -4.37
C GLU A 52 -20.63 -3.18 -5.05
N ILE A 53 -20.02 -4.16 -4.36
CA ILE A 53 -18.98 -5.01 -4.95
C ILE A 53 -19.52 -5.81 -6.13
N LEU A 54 -20.74 -6.37 -6.02
CA LEU A 54 -21.38 -7.11 -7.11
C LEU A 54 -21.74 -6.22 -8.30
N LYS A 55 -22.16 -4.96 -8.09
CA LYS A 55 -22.34 -3.98 -9.17
C LYS A 55 -21.04 -3.72 -9.93
N TRP A 56 -19.91 -3.64 -9.22
CA TRP A 56 -18.59 -3.56 -9.87
C TRP A 56 -18.26 -4.87 -10.62
N ALA A 57 -18.43 -6.03 -9.99
CA ALA A 57 -18.09 -7.33 -10.57
C ALA A 57 -18.93 -7.63 -11.83
N ALA A 58 -20.22 -7.28 -11.83
CA ALA A 58 -21.11 -7.44 -12.99
C ALA A 58 -20.67 -6.63 -14.22
N LYS A 59 -20.01 -5.48 -14.02
CA LYS A 59 -19.42 -4.69 -15.12
C LYS A 59 -18.15 -5.34 -15.68
N ARG A 60 -17.55 -6.28 -14.95
CA ARG A 60 -16.30 -6.96 -15.29
C ARG A 60 -16.51 -8.36 -15.83
N SER A 61 -17.48 -9.10 -15.33
CA SER A 61 -17.78 -10.50 -15.71
C SER A 61 -18.07 -10.74 -17.20
N GLY A 62 -18.38 -9.71 -17.99
CA GLY A 62 -18.67 -9.82 -19.43
C GLY A 62 -20.06 -10.39 -19.76
N GLN A 63 -20.81 -10.80 -18.73
CA GLN A 63 -22.21 -11.22 -18.80
C GLN A 63 -22.90 -10.90 -17.46
N PRO A 64 -24.24 -10.80 -17.41
CA PRO A 64 -24.97 -10.62 -16.15
C PRO A 64 -24.58 -11.69 -15.13
N LEU A 65 -24.39 -11.27 -13.88
CA LEU A 65 -24.16 -12.22 -12.79
C LEU A 65 -25.43 -13.04 -12.51
N PRO A 66 -25.29 -14.32 -12.14
CA PRO A 66 -26.42 -15.19 -11.82
C PRO A 66 -27.16 -14.72 -10.56
N GLN A 67 -28.40 -15.15 -10.37
CA GLN A 67 -29.25 -14.71 -9.25
C GLN A 67 -28.62 -15.08 -7.90
N GLU A 68 -27.99 -16.24 -7.83
CA GLU A 68 -27.25 -16.79 -6.70
C GLU A 68 -26.20 -15.79 -6.19
N ALA A 69 -25.55 -15.03 -7.08
CA ALA A 69 -24.58 -14.01 -6.70
C ALA A 69 -25.23 -12.90 -5.86
N TRP A 70 -26.40 -12.42 -6.28
CA TRP A 70 -27.14 -11.34 -5.60
C TRP A 70 -27.75 -11.81 -4.28
N GLU A 71 -28.12 -13.08 -4.19
CA GLU A 71 -28.55 -13.76 -2.96
C GLU A 71 -27.38 -14.03 -1.99
N GLY A 72 -26.14 -13.77 -2.41
CA GLY A 72 -24.94 -13.97 -1.60
C GLY A 72 -24.46 -15.42 -1.52
N LEU A 73 -24.99 -16.30 -2.38
CA LEU A 73 -24.60 -17.69 -2.49
C LEU A 73 -23.30 -17.84 -3.32
N ALA A 74 -22.74 -19.05 -3.30
CA ALA A 74 -21.59 -19.37 -4.13
C ALA A 74 -21.98 -19.38 -5.62
N PHE A 75 -21.12 -18.81 -6.47
CA PHE A 75 -21.35 -18.76 -7.91
C PHE A 75 -20.04 -18.78 -8.68
N GLU A 76 -20.12 -19.19 -9.94
CA GLU A 76 -19.02 -19.14 -10.91
C GLU A 76 -19.55 -18.68 -12.25
N THR A 77 -18.83 -17.76 -12.89
CA THR A 77 -19.21 -17.17 -14.17
C THR A 77 -17.96 -17.07 -15.04
N LEU A 78 -18.01 -17.70 -16.22
CA LEU A 78 -16.93 -17.67 -17.21
C LEU A 78 -17.49 -17.11 -18.52
N SER A 79 -16.93 -16.00 -19.00
CA SER A 79 -17.30 -15.41 -20.29
C SER A 79 -16.12 -14.70 -20.93
N ALA A 80 -15.85 -15.00 -22.20
CA ALA A 80 -14.84 -14.32 -23.01
C ALA A 80 -13.46 -14.19 -22.33
N GLY A 81 -13.00 -15.26 -21.65
CA GLY A 81 -11.72 -15.28 -20.94
C GLY A 81 -11.71 -14.50 -19.62
N ARG A 82 -12.88 -14.08 -19.13
CA ARG A 82 -13.08 -13.47 -17.82
C ARG A 82 -13.74 -14.45 -16.88
N THR A 83 -13.25 -14.50 -15.65
CA THR A 83 -13.79 -15.37 -14.61
C THR A 83 -14.24 -14.52 -13.43
N THR A 84 -15.43 -14.79 -12.90
CA THR A 84 -15.89 -14.21 -11.64
C THR A 84 -16.42 -15.32 -10.75
N LEU A 85 -15.86 -15.42 -9.55
CA LEU A 85 -16.16 -16.46 -8.58
C LEU A 85 -16.58 -15.81 -7.27
N GLY A 86 -17.68 -16.24 -6.68
CA GLY A 86 -18.11 -15.83 -5.35
C GLY A 86 -18.25 -17.02 -4.43
N VAL A 87 -17.88 -16.85 -3.16
CA VAL A 87 -18.05 -17.85 -2.10
C VAL A 87 -18.52 -17.19 -0.82
N ARG A 88 -19.26 -17.94 -0.01
CA ARG A 88 -19.73 -17.53 1.31
C ARG A 88 -19.42 -18.62 2.33
N VAL A 89 -19.00 -18.21 3.51
CA VAL A 89 -18.80 -19.06 4.68
C VAL A 89 -19.53 -18.41 5.84
N ASP A 90 -20.54 -19.08 6.36
CA ASP A 90 -21.24 -18.68 7.58
C ASP A 90 -20.80 -19.60 8.73
N ALA A 91 -20.48 -19.00 9.86
CA ALA A 91 -20.26 -19.65 11.15
C ALA A 91 -21.24 -19.09 12.18
N GLU A 92 -21.32 -19.71 13.36
CA GLU A 92 -22.34 -19.39 14.38
C GLU A 92 -22.44 -17.89 14.72
N SER A 93 -21.30 -17.18 14.75
CA SER A 93 -21.25 -15.76 15.12
C SER A 93 -20.52 -14.88 14.12
N SER A 94 -20.30 -15.36 12.89
CA SER A 94 -19.55 -14.61 11.89
C SER A 94 -19.88 -15.06 10.47
N LYS A 95 -19.92 -14.11 9.55
CA LYS A 95 -20.09 -14.36 8.12
C LYS A 95 -18.92 -13.79 7.34
N VAL A 96 -18.46 -14.57 6.36
CA VAL A 96 -17.40 -14.17 5.43
C VAL A 96 -17.91 -14.38 4.02
N TRP A 97 -17.79 -13.36 3.19
CA TRP A 97 -18.11 -13.43 1.77
C TRP A 97 -16.91 -12.95 0.98
N SER A 98 -16.60 -13.62 -0.13
CA SER A 98 -15.47 -13.24 -0.96
C SER A 98 -15.77 -13.45 -2.44
N VAL A 99 -15.24 -12.55 -3.26
CA VAL A 99 -15.32 -12.60 -4.71
C VAL A 99 -13.94 -12.42 -5.33
N ARG A 100 -13.65 -13.17 -6.39
CA ARG A 100 -12.49 -12.97 -7.26
C ARG A 100 -12.96 -12.70 -8.67
N GLY A 101 -12.46 -11.62 -9.27
CA GLY A 101 -12.65 -11.28 -10.68
C GLY A 101 -11.33 -11.29 -11.42
N ASP A 102 -11.23 -12.09 -12.47
CA ASP A 102 -10.10 -12.16 -13.39
C ASP A 102 -10.47 -11.51 -14.73
N ASP A 103 -9.75 -10.45 -15.10
CA ASP A 103 -9.99 -9.62 -16.28
C ASP A 103 -8.72 -9.52 -17.15
N PRO A 104 -8.76 -9.83 -18.46
CA PRO A 104 -7.66 -9.53 -19.35
C PRO A 104 -7.33 -8.03 -19.37
N ASP A 105 -6.04 -7.69 -19.38
CA ASP A 105 -5.57 -6.31 -19.55
C ASP A 105 -6.05 -5.78 -20.91
N LYS A 106 -6.50 -4.52 -20.92
CA LYS A 106 -7.06 -3.88 -22.12
C LYS A 106 -6.00 -3.53 -23.17
N THR A 107 -4.75 -3.46 -22.76
CA THR A 107 -3.63 -2.89 -23.52
C THR A 107 -2.47 -3.86 -23.70
N VAL A 108 -2.28 -4.80 -22.76
CA VAL A 108 -1.15 -5.73 -22.77
C VAL A 108 -1.64 -7.16 -22.97
N PRO A 109 -1.45 -7.76 -24.18
CA PRO A 109 -1.85 -9.12 -24.44
C PRO A 109 -1.19 -10.13 -23.50
N GLY A 110 -1.97 -11.11 -23.02
CA GLY A 110 -1.48 -12.16 -22.12
C GLY A 110 -1.36 -11.74 -20.65
N ARG A 111 -1.59 -10.46 -20.32
CA ARG A 111 -1.69 -10.00 -18.94
C ARG A 111 -3.13 -10.11 -18.44
N VAL A 112 -3.31 -10.63 -17.23
CA VAL A 112 -4.61 -10.77 -16.56
C VAL A 112 -4.54 -10.09 -15.21
N TRP A 113 -5.54 -9.25 -14.91
CA TRP A 113 -5.72 -8.63 -13.60
C TRP A 113 -6.65 -9.48 -12.77
N SER A 114 -6.23 -9.80 -11.56
CA SER A 114 -7.06 -10.50 -10.57
C SER A 114 -7.37 -9.55 -9.42
N THR A 115 -8.64 -9.28 -9.18
CA THR A 115 -9.09 -8.52 -8.01
C THR A 115 -9.79 -9.47 -7.06
N GLU A 116 -9.28 -9.60 -5.85
CA GLU A 116 -9.90 -10.37 -4.76
C GLU A 116 -10.50 -9.39 -3.76
N VAL A 117 -11.74 -9.64 -3.34
CA VAL A 117 -12.42 -8.85 -2.30
C VAL A 117 -12.96 -9.81 -1.26
N THR A 118 -12.81 -9.44 0.00
CA THR A 118 -13.32 -10.18 1.15
C THR A 118 -14.06 -9.21 2.06
N LEU A 119 -15.28 -9.60 2.44
CA LEU A 119 -16.03 -9.01 3.52
C LEU A 119 -16.08 -10.00 4.67
N GLY A 120 -15.80 -9.53 5.87
CA GLY A 120 -15.98 -10.28 7.11
C GLY A 120 -16.80 -9.47 8.09
N GLN A 121 -17.74 -10.10 8.78
CA GLN A 121 -18.45 -9.46 9.88
C GLN A 121 -18.68 -10.50 10.97
N ARG A 122 -18.32 -10.15 12.20
CA ARG A 122 -18.73 -10.85 13.41
C ARG A 122 -19.96 -10.15 13.98
N ASP A 123 -20.81 -10.88 14.70
CA ASP A 123 -22.01 -10.32 15.33
C ASP A 123 -21.72 -8.99 16.04
N ASP A 124 -22.52 -7.97 15.73
CA ASP A 124 -22.45 -6.60 16.26
C ASP A 124 -21.11 -5.84 16.06
N GLU A 125 -20.15 -6.41 15.34
CA GLU A 125 -18.90 -5.73 14.95
C GLU A 125 -19.04 -5.03 13.58
N GLU A 126 -18.12 -4.10 13.31
CA GLU A 126 -18.02 -3.44 12.01
C GLU A 126 -17.72 -4.45 10.89
N THR A 127 -18.13 -4.12 9.66
CA THR A 127 -17.79 -4.96 8.52
C THR A 127 -16.35 -4.70 8.09
N LEU A 128 -15.51 -5.72 8.11
CA LEU A 128 -14.13 -5.66 7.62
C LEU A 128 -14.11 -5.83 6.10
N LEU A 129 -13.38 -4.95 5.41
CA LEU A 129 -13.09 -5.02 3.98
C LEU A 129 -11.60 -5.35 3.77
N GLY A 130 -11.33 -6.38 2.98
CA GLY A 130 -10.01 -6.67 2.42
C GLY A 130 -10.08 -6.69 0.89
N VAL A 131 -9.17 -5.99 0.22
CA VAL A 131 -9.05 -6.00 -1.25
C VAL A 131 -7.62 -6.25 -1.65
N ARG A 132 -7.42 -7.15 -2.61
CA ARG A 132 -6.13 -7.42 -3.25
C ARG A 132 -6.24 -7.16 -4.74
N LEU A 133 -5.22 -6.53 -5.29
CA LEU A 133 -5.06 -6.40 -6.74
C LEU A 133 -3.78 -7.11 -7.15
N LEU A 134 -3.91 -8.13 -7.98
CA LEU A 134 -2.82 -8.92 -8.53
C LEU A 134 -2.79 -8.76 -10.05
N VAL A 135 -1.61 -8.98 -10.61
CA VAL A 135 -1.40 -9.10 -12.05
C VAL A 135 -0.72 -10.42 -12.35
N ASN A 136 -1.25 -11.16 -13.30
CA ASN A 136 -0.65 -12.34 -13.88
C ASN A 136 -0.10 -11.95 -15.25
N SER A 137 1.21 -12.07 -15.47
CA SER A 137 1.83 -11.70 -16.75
C SER A 137 2.97 -12.64 -17.13
N THR A 138 3.18 -12.81 -18.43
CA THR A 138 4.37 -13.47 -19.00
C THR A 138 5.49 -12.49 -19.36
N GLU A 139 5.34 -11.21 -19.02
CA GLU A 139 6.34 -10.17 -19.27
C GLU A 139 7.52 -10.29 -18.31
N ASP A 140 8.74 -10.16 -18.84
CA ASP A 140 9.97 -10.24 -18.03
C ASP A 140 10.15 -9.00 -17.12
N GLN A 141 9.59 -7.85 -17.50
CA GLN A 141 9.56 -6.62 -16.70
C GLN A 141 8.17 -5.97 -16.75
N ILE A 142 7.50 -5.94 -15.60
CA ILE A 142 6.16 -5.39 -15.47
C ILE A 142 6.25 -3.93 -15.05
N SER A 143 5.90 -3.01 -15.95
CA SER A 143 5.72 -1.59 -15.64
C SER A 143 4.23 -1.32 -15.38
N ILE A 144 3.89 -1.04 -14.12
CA ILE A 144 2.53 -0.73 -13.68
C ILE A 144 2.56 0.56 -12.89
N LEU A 145 1.62 1.44 -13.22
CA LEU A 145 1.31 2.61 -12.43
C LEU A 145 0.12 2.28 -11.51
N PRO A 146 0.32 2.06 -10.20
CA PRO A 146 -0.71 1.50 -9.33
C PRO A 146 -1.94 2.41 -9.19
N SER A 147 -3.13 1.82 -9.26
CA SER A 147 -4.42 2.47 -9.03
C SER A 147 -5.31 1.51 -8.27
N VAL A 148 -6.03 2.00 -7.26
CA VAL A 148 -7.03 1.17 -6.59
C VAL A 148 -8.16 0.78 -7.56
N PRO A 149 -8.74 -0.42 -7.42
CA PRO A 149 -9.91 -0.82 -8.18
C PRO A 149 -11.09 0.10 -7.89
N GLY A 150 -11.90 0.39 -8.90
CA GLY A 150 -13.06 1.30 -8.77
C GLY A 150 -14.12 0.86 -7.74
N LEU A 151 -14.10 -0.40 -7.29
CA LEU A 151 -14.95 -0.87 -6.20
C LEU A 151 -14.62 -0.16 -4.87
N VAL A 152 -13.35 0.18 -4.63
CA VAL A 152 -12.93 0.86 -3.39
C VAL A 152 -13.54 2.26 -3.32
N LEU A 153 -13.62 2.94 -4.47
CA LEU A 153 -14.31 4.23 -4.58
C LEU A 153 -15.80 4.09 -4.30
N GLN A 154 -16.44 3.06 -4.88
CA GLN A 154 -17.88 2.80 -4.65
C GLN A 154 -18.17 2.53 -3.18
N ILE A 155 -17.33 1.75 -2.50
CA ILE A 155 -17.49 1.48 -1.07
C ILE A 155 -17.27 2.76 -0.24
N ALA A 156 -16.20 3.50 -0.51
CA ALA A 156 -15.92 4.74 0.21
C ALA A 156 -17.06 5.76 0.08
N ASP A 157 -17.62 5.93 -1.13
CA ASP A 157 -18.68 6.90 -1.39
C ASP A 157 -20.08 6.42 -0.93
N ASN A 158 -20.39 5.13 -1.07
CA ASN A 158 -21.76 4.62 -0.87
C ASN A 158 -21.97 3.91 0.48
N CYS A 159 -20.92 3.36 1.09
CA CYS A 159 -21.03 2.59 2.34
C CYS A 159 -20.31 3.27 3.51
N GLY A 160 -19.35 4.16 3.21
CA GLY A 160 -18.39 4.65 4.20
C GLY A 160 -17.28 3.63 4.39
N LEU A 161 -16.05 4.01 4.05
CA LEU A 161 -14.86 3.22 4.33
C LEU A 161 -14.04 3.97 5.37
N CYS A 162 -13.59 3.28 6.42
CA CYS A 162 -12.86 3.88 7.52
C CYS A 162 -11.45 3.27 7.64
N ASP A 163 -10.49 4.16 7.87
CA ASP A 163 -9.22 3.83 8.49
C ASP A 163 -9.31 4.16 9.98
N ASP A 164 -9.73 3.18 10.79
CA ASP A 164 -9.97 3.38 12.22
C ASP A 164 -11.04 4.48 12.40
N ASP A 165 -10.76 5.55 13.13
CA ASP A 165 -11.72 6.65 13.32
C ASP A 165 -11.86 7.60 12.12
N PHE A 166 -11.10 7.38 11.03
CA PHE A 166 -11.04 8.32 9.89
C PHE A 166 -11.74 7.79 8.64
N TYR A 167 -12.78 8.49 8.19
CA TYR A 167 -13.38 8.20 6.89
C TYR A 167 -12.38 8.42 5.74
N VAL A 168 -12.20 7.39 4.94
CA VAL A 168 -11.52 7.42 3.66
C VAL A 168 -12.39 8.17 2.65
N LYS A 169 -11.81 9.15 1.97
CA LYS A 169 -12.51 9.99 0.99
C LYS A 169 -11.90 9.86 -0.40
N THR A 170 -12.75 9.96 -1.42
CA THR A 170 -12.37 10.01 -2.83
C THR A 170 -11.91 11.41 -3.28
N ARG A 171 -11.88 12.37 -2.35
CA ARG A 171 -11.50 13.77 -2.56
C ARG A 171 -10.51 14.22 -1.49
N PRO A 172 -9.63 15.19 -1.80
CA PRO A 172 -8.68 15.70 -0.81
C PRO A 172 -9.37 16.46 0.32
N HIS A 173 -8.78 16.40 1.51
CA HIS A 173 -9.12 17.24 2.64
C HIS A 173 -8.46 18.61 2.46
N VAL A 174 -9.24 19.65 2.18
CA VAL A 174 -8.72 21.01 2.00
C VAL A 174 -8.78 21.75 3.33
N VAL A 175 -7.64 22.28 3.77
CA VAL A 175 -7.56 23.16 4.95
C VAL A 175 -8.08 24.55 4.57
N ASN A 176 -9.19 24.97 5.15
CA ASN A 176 -9.81 26.26 4.82
C ASN A 176 -9.58 27.33 5.90
N ASN A 177 -9.22 26.92 7.11
CA ASN A 177 -9.04 27.79 8.26
C ASN A 177 -8.03 27.19 9.25
N LYS A 178 -7.69 27.95 10.30
CA LYS A 178 -6.74 27.52 11.33
C LYS A 178 -7.19 26.25 12.06
N THR A 179 -8.48 26.12 12.37
CA THR A 179 -9.03 24.93 13.03
C THR A 179 -8.91 23.67 12.18
N ASP A 180 -9.07 23.78 10.86
CA ASP A 180 -8.83 22.65 9.94
C ASP A 180 -7.36 22.25 9.93
N ALA A 181 -6.44 23.23 10.04
CA ALA A 181 -5.00 22.97 10.12
C ALA A 181 -4.61 22.28 11.44
N GLU A 182 -5.18 22.73 12.57
CA GLU A 182 -5.01 22.11 13.89
C GLU A 182 -5.50 20.65 13.88
N ARG A 183 -6.67 20.40 13.30
CA ARG A 183 -7.19 19.03 13.12
C ARG A 183 -6.30 18.17 12.23
N LEU A 184 -5.72 18.75 11.17
CA LEU A 184 -4.75 18.05 10.34
C LEU A 184 -3.51 17.69 11.16
N ILE A 185 -2.97 18.61 11.97
CA ILE A 185 -1.82 18.37 12.84
C ILE A 185 -2.11 17.21 13.81
N GLU A 186 -3.25 17.25 14.51
CA GLU A 186 -3.69 16.17 15.41
C GLU A 186 -3.76 14.83 14.67
N TRP A 187 -4.38 14.83 13.49
CA TRP A 187 -4.52 13.64 12.65
C TRP A 187 -3.17 13.08 12.20
N LEU A 188 -2.23 13.94 11.79
CA LEU A 188 -0.89 13.52 11.38
C LEU A 188 -0.17 12.77 12.51
N THR A 189 -0.33 13.23 13.75
CA THR A 189 0.26 12.63 14.96
C THR A 189 -0.55 11.49 15.58
N CYS A 190 -1.71 11.16 15.02
CA CYS A 190 -2.56 10.12 15.58
C CYS A 190 -1.89 8.74 15.47
N SER A 191 -1.70 8.08 16.62
CA SER A 191 -1.03 6.78 16.68
C SER A 191 -1.88 5.60 16.19
N THR A 192 -3.20 5.78 16.11
CA THR A 192 -4.12 4.71 15.66
C THR A 192 -4.31 4.70 14.14
N ARG A 193 -3.95 5.79 13.46
CA ARG A 193 -3.97 5.91 11.99
C ARG A 193 -3.10 4.82 11.34
N ARG A 194 -3.65 4.08 10.38
CA ARG A 194 -2.94 2.99 9.67
C ARG A 194 -2.55 3.37 8.24
N LEU A 195 -3.18 4.39 7.68
CA LEU A 195 -2.89 4.91 6.35
C LEU A 195 -2.00 6.16 6.39
N PRO A 196 -1.02 6.30 5.49
CA PRO A 196 -0.25 7.53 5.33
C PRO A 196 -1.15 8.71 4.94
N VAL A 197 -0.74 9.92 5.30
CA VAL A 197 -1.37 11.16 4.84
C VAL A 197 -0.40 11.86 3.90
N VAL A 198 -0.82 12.08 2.66
CA VAL A 198 -0.08 12.87 1.68
C VAL A 198 -0.55 14.30 1.80
N VAL A 199 0.31 15.17 2.33
CA VAL A 199 0.02 16.61 2.42
C VAL A 199 0.69 17.30 1.25
N ALA A 200 -0.10 18.00 0.46
CA ALA A 200 0.38 18.88 -0.61
C ALA A 200 0.18 20.33 -0.19
N SER A 201 1.27 21.09 -0.15
CA SER A 201 1.23 22.52 0.18
C SER A 201 1.07 23.38 -1.06
N GLY A 202 0.44 24.55 -0.89
CA GLY A 202 0.51 25.63 -1.85
C GLY A 202 1.84 26.39 -1.77
N ASP A 203 2.08 27.27 -2.72
CA ASP A 203 3.27 28.12 -2.76
C ASP A 203 2.87 29.61 -2.81
N GLU A 204 3.28 30.38 -1.80
CA GLU A 204 3.06 31.83 -1.72
C GLU A 204 3.66 32.60 -2.91
N ARG A 205 4.62 32.00 -3.61
CA ARG A 205 5.30 32.57 -4.78
C ARG A 205 4.57 32.29 -6.09
N SER A 206 3.60 31.38 -6.07
CA SER A 206 2.81 30.97 -7.22
C SER A 206 1.66 31.94 -7.50
N GLU A 207 1.19 31.97 -8.75
CA GLU A 207 -0.04 32.67 -9.15
C GLU A 207 -1.27 32.13 -8.40
N TYR A 208 -1.23 30.85 -7.99
CA TYR A 208 -2.32 30.18 -7.29
C TYR A 208 -1.82 29.61 -5.95
N PRO A 209 -1.65 30.45 -4.91
CA PRO A 209 -1.04 30.04 -3.63
C PRO A 209 -1.88 29.04 -2.83
N ASP A 210 -3.15 28.87 -3.17
CA ASP A 210 -4.03 27.89 -2.53
C ASP A 210 -4.04 26.53 -3.25
N ARG A 211 -3.30 26.40 -4.37
CA ARG A 211 -3.26 25.17 -5.17
C ARG A 211 -1.93 24.43 -5.00
N ALA A 212 -2.04 23.12 -4.86
CA ALA A 212 -0.89 22.22 -4.94
C ALA A 212 -0.36 22.14 -6.38
N LEU A 213 0.94 21.86 -6.52
CA LEU A 213 1.59 21.63 -7.81
C LEU A 213 1.31 20.25 -8.41
N VAL A 214 0.72 19.33 -7.65
CA VAL A 214 0.30 17.99 -8.09
C VAL A 214 -1.22 17.90 -8.23
N ASP A 215 -1.72 16.96 -9.04
CA ASP A 215 -3.16 16.69 -9.14
C ASP A 215 -3.66 15.89 -7.93
N VAL A 216 -4.01 16.62 -6.88
CA VAL A 216 -4.51 16.07 -5.61
C VAL A 216 -5.86 15.36 -5.74
N ASN A 217 -6.66 15.69 -6.76
CA ASN A 217 -7.93 15.00 -6.99
C ASN A 217 -7.69 13.64 -7.61
N GLU A 218 -6.82 13.57 -8.63
CA GLU A 218 -6.41 12.31 -9.23
C GLU A 218 -5.71 11.44 -8.18
N LEU A 219 -4.82 11.99 -7.35
CA LEU A 219 -4.19 11.24 -6.25
C LEU A 219 -5.22 10.70 -5.26
N ALA A 220 -6.22 11.50 -4.85
CA ALA A 220 -7.26 11.04 -3.91
C ALA A 220 -8.08 9.88 -4.48
N MET A 221 -8.44 9.93 -5.76
CA MET A 221 -9.13 8.83 -6.42
C MET A 221 -8.23 7.60 -6.60
N ARG A 222 -6.97 7.77 -7.03
CA ARG A 222 -6.07 6.64 -7.31
C ARG A 222 -5.55 5.93 -6.06
N LEU A 223 -5.56 6.61 -4.91
CA LEU A 223 -5.03 6.14 -3.63
C LEU A 223 -6.10 5.99 -2.54
N CYS A 224 -7.38 6.10 -2.89
CA CYS A 224 -8.48 5.87 -1.96
C CYS A 224 -8.33 4.50 -1.27
N GLY A 225 -8.29 4.49 0.06
CA GLY A 225 -8.09 3.27 0.88
C GLY A 225 -6.61 2.85 1.04
N LEU A 226 -5.67 3.57 0.43
CA LEU A 226 -4.22 3.36 0.60
C LEU A 226 -3.52 4.53 1.31
N ALA A 227 -4.06 5.74 1.16
CA ALA A 227 -3.60 6.97 1.79
C ALA A 227 -4.74 7.99 1.85
N HIS A 228 -4.63 8.95 2.77
CA HIS A 228 -5.43 10.15 2.73
C HIS A 228 -4.68 11.28 2.03
N ILE A 229 -5.39 12.16 1.34
CA ILE A 229 -4.81 13.32 0.66
C ILE A 229 -5.30 14.58 1.34
N ALA A 230 -4.38 15.47 1.71
CA ALA A 230 -4.67 16.77 2.29
C ALA A 230 -4.01 17.89 1.50
N VAL A 231 -4.68 19.04 1.40
CA VAL A 231 -4.17 20.25 0.75
C VAL A 231 -4.09 21.35 1.79
N VAL A 232 -2.92 21.96 1.89
CA VAL A 232 -2.67 23.07 2.80
C VAL A 232 -2.31 24.30 1.96
N PRO A 233 -3.25 25.26 1.81
CA PRO A 233 -2.97 26.55 1.18
C PRO A 233 -1.74 27.24 1.79
N ALA A 234 -1.00 28.00 0.98
CA ALA A 234 0.27 28.62 1.42
C ALA A 234 0.13 29.40 2.74
N GLN A 235 -0.97 30.13 2.89
CA GLN A 235 -1.28 30.94 4.08
C GLN A 235 -1.41 30.13 5.39
N PHE A 236 -1.56 28.80 5.35
CA PHE A 236 -1.67 27.95 6.53
C PHE A 236 -0.45 27.05 6.75
N THR A 237 0.53 27.06 5.84
CA THR A 237 1.73 26.20 5.93
C THR A 237 2.59 26.49 7.15
N TYR A 238 2.60 27.73 7.65
CA TYR A 238 3.35 28.10 8.86
C TYR A 238 2.87 27.34 10.11
N LEU A 239 1.57 26.99 10.19
CA LEU A 239 1.02 26.24 11.32
C LEU A 239 1.64 24.84 11.44
N LEU A 240 1.96 24.21 10.31
CA LEU A 240 2.69 22.93 10.30
C LEU A 240 4.13 23.10 10.80
N SER A 241 4.79 24.18 10.36
CA SER A 241 6.17 24.47 10.75
C SER A 241 6.31 24.81 12.23
N ASP A 242 5.34 25.55 12.77
CA ASP A 242 5.27 25.88 14.20
C ASP A 242 5.01 24.62 15.04
N ALA A 243 4.28 23.63 14.50
CA ALA A 243 3.94 22.40 15.21
C ALA A 243 5.04 21.32 15.17
N PHE A 244 5.70 21.12 14.03
CA PHE A 244 6.60 19.97 13.80
C PHE A 244 8.06 20.34 13.53
N GLU A 245 8.42 21.62 13.58
CA GLU A 245 9.70 22.15 13.11
C GLU A 245 9.83 22.08 11.57
N LYS A 246 10.77 22.87 11.01
CA LYS A 246 10.92 23.01 9.54
C LYS A 246 11.28 21.70 8.85
N SER A 247 12.07 20.85 9.50
CA SER A 247 12.55 19.57 8.96
C SER A 247 11.43 18.56 8.76
N LEU A 248 10.33 18.64 9.53
CA LEU A 248 9.17 17.77 9.42
C LEU A 248 7.97 18.40 8.69
N SER A 249 8.00 19.71 8.42
CA SER A 249 6.90 20.45 7.79
C SER A 249 6.79 20.28 6.26
N THR A 250 5.65 20.69 5.68
CA THR A 250 5.39 20.73 4.23
C THR A 250 5.09 22.15 3.79
N PHE A 251 5.90 22.70 2.88
CA PHE A 251 5.88 24.14 2.55
C PHE A 251 6.27 24.42 1.09
N HIS A 252 6.03 25.67 0.63
CA HIS A 252 6.46 26.20 -0.67
C HIS A 252 6.22 25.26 -1.86
N GLY A 253 4.97 24.78 -2.01
CA GLY A 253 4.59 23.89 -3.11
C GLY A 253 5.08 22.44 -2.98
N ALA A 254 5.68 22.07 -1.85
CA ALA A 254 6.14 20.71 -1.61
C ALA A 254 4.98 19.74 -1.32
N VAL A 255 5.27 18.45 -1.48
CA VAL A 255 4.39 17.34 -1.09
C VAL A 255 5.14 16.43 -0.12
N ARG A 256 4.56 16.11 1.04
CA ARG A 256 5.16 15.17 2.01
C ARG A 256 4.24 13.99 2.27
N ILE A 257 4.83 12.80 2.38
CA ILE A 257 4.14 11.59 2.81
C ILE A 257 4.40 11.39 4.30
N TYR A 258 3.40 11.67 5.14
CA TYR A 258 3.45 11.38 6.56
C TYR A 258 2.99 9.93 6.80
N ASN A 259 3.95 9.02 6.95
CA ASN A 259 3.68 7.63 7.30
C ASN A 259 3.01 7.47 8.68
N PRO A 260 2.30 6.35 8.92
CA PRO A 260 1.79 5.98 10.25
C PRO A 260 2.90 6.00 11.32
N GLY A 261 2.54 6.38 12.55
CA GLY A 261 3.50 6.52 13.65
C GLY A 261 4.33 7.80 13.64
N PHE A 262 4.00 8.76 12.76
CA PHE A 262 4.59 10.10 12.77
C PHE A 262 4.34 10.80 14.11
N ASP A 263 5.40 11.39 14.66
CA ASP A 263 5.35 12.29 15.81
C ASP A 263 6.34 13.45 15.62
N TYR A 264 6.41 14.35 16.60
CA TYR A 264 7.29 15.52 16.60
C TYR A 264 8.79 15.17 16.76
N LEU A 265 9.15 13.90 16.90
CA LEU A 265 10.53 13.40 17.01
C LEU A 265 10.87 12.43 15.88
N ALA A 266 10.00 12.29 14.88
CA ALA A 266 10.19 11.39 13.77
C ALA A 266 11.44 11.77 12.96
N ASP A 267 12.06 10.79 12.31
CA ASP A 267 13.13 11.07 11.35
C ASP A 267 12.51 11.63 10.05
N PRO A 268 12.87 12.84 9.59
CA PRO A 268 12.36 13.38 8.33
C PRO A 268 12.49 12.44 7.12
N HIS A 269 13.49 11.56 7.09
CA HIS A 269 13.73 10.62 6.00
C HIS A 269 12.66 9.52 5.91
N ASP A 270 12.07 9.15 7.04
CA ASP A 270 10.95 8.21 7.09
C ASP A 270 9.67 8.83 6.52
N HIS A 271 9.63 10.16 6.37
CA HIS A 271 8.48 10.94 5.91
C HIS A 271 8.81 11.73 4.65
N ARG A 272 8.95 10.99 3.54
CA ARG A 272 9.47 11.48 2.26
C ARG A 272 8.85 12.82 1.81
N LEU A 273 9.74 13.79 1.54
CA LEU A 273 9.41 15.12 1.03
C LEU A 273 9.79 15.25 -0.46
N TYR A 274 8.88 15.78 -1.26
CA TYR A 274 9.08 16.18 -2.65
C TYR A 274 9.03 17.70 -2.72
N LEU A 275 10.15 18.33 -3.10
CA LEU A 275 10.25 19.79 -3.22
C LEU A 275 9.61 20.30 -4.52
N SER A 276 9.11 21.53 -4.49
CA SER A 276 8.48 22.20 -5.64
C SER A 276 9.31 22.15 -6.91
N GLN A 277 10.61 22.47 -6.83
CA GLN A 277 11.52 22.41 -7.99
C GLN A 277 11.54 21.03 -8.68
N GLY A 278 11.43 19.95 -7.91
CA GLY A 278 11.37 18.59 -8.45
C GLY A 278 10.02 18.28 -9.11
N ILE A 279 8.93 18.77 -8.50
CA ILE A 279 7.57 18.62 -9.01
C ILE A 279 7.39 19.41 -10.31
N GLU A 280 7.78 20.68 -10.34
CA GLU A 280 7.69 21.54 -11.54
C GLU A 280 8.48 20.97 -12.71
N LYS A 281 9.64 20.38 -12.43
CA LYS A 281 10.47 19.76 -13.47
C LYS A 281 9.78 18.56 -14.11
N ASN A 282 9.14 17.69 -13.31
CA ASN A 282 8.49 16.47 -13.80
C ASN A 282 7.34 16.00 -12.89
N GLN A 283 6.20 16.68 -12.95
CA GLN A 283 5.04 16.41 -12.09
C GLN A 283 4.57 14.94 -12.20
N THR A 284 4.42 14.43 -13.44
CA THR A 284 3.94 13.07 -13.69
C THR A 284 4.85 11.99 -13.09
N ILE A 285 6.17 12.22 -13.05
CA ILE A 285 7.12 11.27 -12.45
C ILE A 285 6.96 11.26 -10.93
N VAL A 286 6.80 12.43 -10.31
CA VAL A 286 6.57 12.55 -8.87
C VAL A 286 5.26 11.87 -8.47
N GLU A 287 4.17 12.14 -9.18
CA GLU A 287 2.87 11.51 -8.93
C GLU A 287 2.94 9.97 -9.10
N ALA A 288 3.63 9.49 -10.13
CA ALA A 288 3.84 8.07 -10.34
C ALA A 288 4.63 7.41 -9.21
N ASP A 289 5.64 8.12 -8.70
CA ASP A 289 6.46 7.65 -7.59
C ASP A 289 5.71 7.68 -6.25
N ILE A 290 4.89 8.70 -5.98
CA ILE A 290 3.98 8.76 -4.82
C ILE A 290 3.06 7.53 -4.84
N ARG A 291 2.39 7.29 -5.98
CA ARG A 291 1.47 6.15 -6.14
C ARG A 291 2.16 4.82 -5.93
N SER A 292 3.34 4.66 -6.52
CA SER A 292 4.13 3.43 -6.39
C SER A 292 4.64 3.21 -4.97
N THR A 293 5.04 4.28 -4.28
CA THR A 293 5.52 4.22 -2.90
C THR A 293 4.39 3.82 -1.95
N ILE A 294 3.21 4.42 -2.09
CA ILE A 294 2.06 4.12 -1.24
C ILE A 294 1.51 2.70 -1.49
N ALA A 295 1.40 2.29 -2.75
CA ALA A 295 0.99 0.92 -3.10
C ALA A 295 1.95 -0.12 -2.52
N ARG A 296 3.27 0.07 -2.67
CA ARG A 296 4.27 -0.82 -2.05
C ARG A 296 4.18 -0.83 -0.53
N SER A 297 4.01 0.34 0.09
CA SER A 297 3.87 0.46 1.53
C SER A 297 2.63 -0.28 2.04
N SER A 298 1.52 -0.32 1.27
CA SER A 298 0.33 -1.11 1.62
C SER A 298 0.62 -2.60 1.80
N LEU A 299 1.51 -3.17 0.98
CA LEU A 299 1.91 -4.59 1.06
C LEU A 299 2.77 -4.87 2.30
N ARG A 300 3.54 -3.89 2.78
CA ARG A 300 4.38 -4.01 3.98
C ARG A 300 3.58 -3.84 5.27
N ARG A 301 2.60 -2.92 5.25
CA ARG A 301 1.77 -2.60 6.43
C ARG A 301 0.70 -3.66 6.70
N THR A 302 0.27 -4.40 5.68
CA THR A 302 -0.79 -5.41 5.80
C THR A 302 -0.24 -6.82 5.57
N ARG A 303 -0.60 -7.75 6.46
CA ARG A 303 -0.18 -9.14 6.42
C ARG A 303 -1.24 -10.01 5.77
N LEU A 304 -0.83 -10.76 4.75
CA LEU A 304 -1.69 -11.78 4.15
C LEU A 304 -1.97 -12.91 5.14
N GLY A 305 -3.19 -13.43 5.13
CA GLY A 305 -3.67 -14.43 6.08
C GLY A 305 -4.01 -13.89 7.48
N ARG A 306 -3.76 -12.59 7.74
CA ARG A 306 -4.16 -11.93 8.99
C ARG A 306 -5.07 -10.73 8.72
N ASP A 307 -4.57 -9.73 8.01
CA ASP A 307 -5.30 -8.48 7.74
C ASP A 307 -6.11 -8.58 6.44
N VAL A 308 -5.64 -9.41 5.49
CA VAL A 308 -6.36 -9.74 4.26
C VAL A 308 -6.29 -11.25 4.06
N ILE A 309 -7.43 -11.88 3.79
CA ILE A 309 -7.51 -13.32 3.55
C ILE A 309 -7.59 -13.58 2.04
N PRO A 310 -6.73 -14.44 1.46
CA PRO A 310 -6.82 -14.82 0.05
C PRO A 310 -8.16 -15.46 -0.29
N PHE A 311 -8.67 -15.19 -1.50
CA PHE A 311 -9.90 -15.82 -1.98
C PHE A 311 -9.81 -17.36 -1.96
N ALA A 312 -8.65 -17.91 -2.35
CA ALA A 312 -8.42 -19.35 -2.38
C ALA A 312 -8.64 -20.01 -1.00
N THR A 313 -8.17 -19.39 0.08
CA THR A 313 -8.34 -19.89 1.44
C THR A 313 -9.82 -19.96 1.84
N ILE A 314 -10.59 -18.92 1.51
CA ILE A 314 -12.04 -18.87 1.81
C ILE A 314 -12.79 -19.91 0.97
N ARG A 315 -12.44 -20.05 -0.31
CA ARG A 315 -13.00 -21.08 -1.20
C ARG A 315 -12.73 -22.49 -0.69
N SER A 316 -11.50 -22.78 -0.26
CA SER A 316 -11.12 -24.07 0.32
C SER A 316 -11.89 -24.36 1.61
N ALA A 317 -12.09 -23.35 2.47
CA ALA A 317 -12.91 -23.47 3.67
C ALA A 317 -14.39 -23.75 3.34
N ALA A 318 -14.98 -23.03 2.38
CA ALA A 318 -16.36 -23.23 1.93
C ALA A 318 -16.58 -24.65 1.38
N LEU A 319 -15.69 -25.13 0.51
CA LEU A 319 -15.77 -26.48 -0.05
C LEU A 319 -15.63 -27.58 1.02
N ARG A 320 -14.81 -27.35 2.05
CA ARG A 320 -14.70 -28.28 3.18
C ARG A 320 -16.02 -28.37 3.95
N ILE A 321 -16.62 -27.23 4.28
CA ILE A 321 -17.91 -27.17 5.02
C ILE A 321 -19.02 -27.85 4.20
N GLU A 322 -19.11 -27.57 2.90
CA GLU A 322 -20.09 -28.20 2.00
C GLU A 322 -19.92 -29.74 1.98
N GLN A 323 -18.68 -30.22 1.95
CA GLN A 323 -18.38 -31.65 1.98
C GLN A 323 -18.80 -32.30 3.32
N GLU A 324 -18.49 -31.66 4.44
CA GLU A 324 -18.87 -32.15 5.78
C GLU A 324 -20.39 -32.22 5.94
N GLN A 325 -21.11 -31.20 5.45
CA GLN A 325 -22.57 -31.19 5.44
C GLN A 325 -23.16 -32.31 4.58
N LYS A 326 -22.64 -32.53 3.36
CA LYS A 326 -23.08 -33.62 2.48
C LYS A 326 -22.81 -35.00 3.06
N ALA A 327 -21.66 -35.19 3.70
CA ALA A 327 -21.34 -36.43 4.38
C ALA A 327 -22.30 -36.69 5.57
N ALA A 328 -22.62 -35.66 6.35
CA ALA A 328 -23.57 -35.75 7.45
C ALA A 328 -25.01 -36.01 6.98
N SER A 329 -25.40 -35.54 5.79
CA SER A 329 -26.73 -35.77 5.21
C SER A 329 -26.88 -37.09 4.46
N GLY A 330 -25.90 -38.00 4.55
CA GLY A 330 -25.97 -39.33 3.92
C GLY A 330 -25.80 -39.31 2.40
N ALA A 331 -24.98 -38.40 1.86
CA ALA A 331 -24.69 -38.34 0.43
C ALA A 331 -24.10 -39.67 -0.10
N THR A 332 -24.42 -39.97 -1.36
CA THR A 332 -23.94 -41.19 -2.05
C THR A 332 -22.42 -41.15 -2.28
N ASP A 333 -21.80 -42.32 -2.43
CA ASP A 333 -20.35 -42.43 -2.74
C ASP A 333 -19.94 -41.60 -3.96
N SER A 334 -20.82 -41.51 -4.97
CA SER A 334 -20.60 -40.69 -6.18
C SER A 334 -20.54 -39.19 -5.86
N GLU A 335 -21.47 -38.70 -5.04
CA GLU A 335 -21.52 -37.29 -4.62
C GLU A 335 -20.34 -36.93 -3.72
N GLN A 336 -19.95 -37.84 -2.82
CA GLN A 336 -18.76 -37.69 -1.98
C GLN A 336 -17.48 -37.64 -2.83
N LEU A 337 -17.37 -38.51 -3.83
CA LEU A 337 -16.23 -38.52 -4.75
C LEU A 337 -16.15 -37.23 -5.59
N GLN A 338 -17.29 -36.74 -6.08
CA GLN A 338 -17.34 -35.47 -6.81
C GLN A 338 -16.94 -34.28 -5.92
N ALA A 339 -17.43 -34.23 -4.68
CA ALA A 339 -17.05 -33.18 -3.72
C ALA A 339 -15.54 -33.25 -3.40
N ALA A 340 -15.00 -34.45 -3.19
CA ALA A 340 -13.58 -34.66 -2.96
C ALA A 340 -12.73 -34.22 -4.16
N ASN A 341 -13.13 -34.56 -5.39
CA ASN A 341 -12.42 -34.14 -6.61
C ASN A 341 -12.41 -32.61 -6.78
N ARG A 342 -13.54 -31.94 -6.53
CA ARG A 342 -13.60 -30.46 -6.57
C ARG A 342 -12.67 -29.82 -5.55
N ARG A 343 -12.60 -30.40 -4.35
CA ARG A 343 -11.68 -29.95 -3.29
C ARG A 343 -10.22 -30.18 -3.67
N SER A 344 -9.88 -31.36 -4.21
CA SER A 344 -8.53 -31.64 -4.69
C SER A 344 -8.09 -30.64 -5.76
N GLN A 345 -8.94 -30.35 -6.74
CA GLN A 345 -8.67 -29.33 -7.77
C GLN A 345 -8.51 -27.93 -7.18
N ALA A 346 -9.31 -27.55 -6.19
CA ALA A 346 -9.19 -26.26 -5.52
C ALA A 346 -7.86 -26.15 -4.73
N LEU A 347 -7.49 -27.21 -4.00
CA LEU A 347 -6.24 -27.30 -3.25
C LEU A 347 -5.01 -27.32 -4.17
N GLU A 348 -5.09 -27.95 -5.35
CA GLU A 348 -4.03 -27.91 -6.35
C GLU A 348 -3.79 -26.49 -6.85
N LYS A 349 -4.87 -25.75 -7.17
CA LYS A 349 -4.80 -24.33 -7.55
C LYS A 349 -4.27 -23.44 -6.42
N GLU A 350 -4.69 -23.69 -5.19
CA GLU A 350 -4.17 -22.99 -4.01
C GLU A 350 -2.68 -23.23 -3.82
N ASN A 351 -2.21 -24.48 -3.99
CA ASN A 351 -0.77 -24.79 -3.96
C ASN A 351 0.01 -24.11 -5.09
N GLU A 352 -0.56 -24.02 -6.29
CA GLU A 352 0.05 -23.29 -7.40
C GLU A 352 0.18 -21.79 -7.08
N ALA A 353 -0.88 -21.18 -6.54
CA ALA A 353 -0.87 -19.78 -6.11
C ALA A 353 0.15 -19.53 -4.99
N LEU A 354 0.19 -20.38 -3.95
CA LEU A 354 1.16 -20.29 -2.85
C LEU A 354 2.60 -20.42 -3.35
N ARG A 355 2.86 -21.28 -4.34
CA ARG A 355 4.19 -21.38 -4.96
C ARG A 355 4.55 -20.10 -5.69
N SER A 356 3.62 -19.52 -6.45
CA SER A 356 3.86 -18.23 -7.11
C SER A 356 4.09 -17.10 -6.11
N GLU A 357 3.42 -17.13 -4.96
CA GLU A 357 3.62 -16.16 -3.88
C GLU A 357 5.02 -16.29 -3.26
N VAL A 358 5.49 -17.51 -3.04
CA VAL A 358 6.86 -17.78 -2.58
C VAL A 358 7.88 -17.24 -3.58
N ASP A 359 7.70 -17.51 -4.87
CA ASP A 359 8.57 -16.99 -5.93
C ASP A 359 8.54 -15.45 -5.95
N GLN A 360 7.36 -14.83 -5.83
CA GLN A 360 7.23 -13.38 -5.73
C GLN A 360 7.97 -12.82 -4.50
N SER A 361 7.88 -13.48 -3.34
CA SER A 361 8.59 -13.06 -2.14
C SER A 361 10.11 -13.11 -2.34
N PHE A 362 10.63 -14.09 -3.07
CA PHE A 362 12.05 -14.16 -3.41
C PHE A 362 12.46 -13.03 -4.36
N ASP A 363 11.66 -12.75 -5.40
CA ASP A 363 11.92 -11.67 -6.34
C ASP A 363 11.89 -10.29 -5.65
N LEU A 364 10.91 -10.05 -4.77
CA LEU A 364 10.83 -8.84 -3.97
C LEU A 364 12.04 -8.69 -3.05
N ALA A 365 12.46 -9.77 -2.38
CA ALA A 365 13.65 -9.76 -1.54
C ALA A 365 14.93 -9.47 -2.34
N ALA A 366 15.03 -10.01 -3.57
CA ALA A 366 16.15 -9.74 -4.47
C ALA A 366 16.16 -8.28 -4.96
N ASP A 367 15.00 -7.73 -5.35
CA ASP A 367 14.85 -6.32 -5.71
C ASP A 367 15.19 -5.39 -4.53
N GLU A 368 14.78 -5.75 -3.32
CA GLU A 368 15.13 -5.03 -2.09
C GLU A 368 16.63 -5.08 -1.80
N GLY A 369 17.25 -6.25 -1.93
CA GLY A 369 18.69 -6.41 -1.80
C GLY A 369 19.47 -5.56 -2.82
N ALA A 370 19.05 -5.57 -4.09
CA ALA A 370 19.67 -4.76 -5.13
C ALA A 370 19.52 -3.24 -4.87
N ARG A 371 18.38 -2.81 -4.32
CA ARG A 371 18.17 -1.41 -3.92
C ARG A 371 19.02 -1.02 -2.71
N ALA A 372 19.12 -1.89 -1.72
CA ALA A 372 19.98 -1.68 -0.56
C ALA A 372 21.44 -1.53 -1.02
N GLU A 373 21.93 -2.43 -1.88
CA GLU A 373 23.28 -2.35 -2.43
C GLU A 373 23.50 -1.07 -3.27
N ALA A 374 22.50 -0.66 -4.06
CA ALA A 374 22.57 0.59 -4.82
C ALA A 374 22.59 1.82 -3.91
N ALA A 375 21.80 1.83 -2.84
CA ALA A 375 21.77 2.89 -1.84
C ALA A 375 23.09 2.96 -1.07
N GLU A 376 23.66 1.82 -0.69
CA GLU A 376 25.00 1.75 -0.07
C GLU A 376 26.09 2.30 -0.99
N LYS A 377 26.06 1.94 -2.28
CA LYS A 377 27.00 2.50 -3.28
C LYS A 377 26.83 4.01 -3.44
N GLN A 378 25.59 4.50 -3.47
CA GLN A 378 25.33 5.94 -3.54
C GLN A 378 25.79 6.67 -2.27
N LEU A 379 25.55 6.09 -1.10
CA LEU A 379 26.02 6.61 0.18
C LEU A 379 27.55 6.70 0.17
N GLN A 380 28.24 5.64 -0.23
CA GLN A 380 29.69 5.63 -0.35
C GLN A 380 30.20 6.71 -1.32
N ALA A 381 29.56 6.86 -2.49
CA ALA A 381 29.93 7.89 -3.46
C ALA A 381 29.70 9.31 -2.92
N ALA A 382 28.60 9.52 -2.18
CA ALA A 382 28.30 10.80 -1.52
C ALA A 382 29.34 11.11 -0.44
N TRP A 383 29.74 10.13 0.37
CA TRP A 383 30.78 10.26 1.37
C TRP A 383 32.11 10.71 0.76
N VAL A 384 32.58 10.03 -0.29
CA VAL A 384 33.81 10.41 -1.01
C VAL A 384 33.70 11.83 -1.57
N ARG A 385 32.52 12.22 -2.09
CA ARG A 385 32.30 13.56 -2.63
C ARG A 385 32.35 14.62 -1.53
N ILE A 386 31.73 14.37 -0.38
CA ILE A 386 31.73 15.26 0.79
C ILE A 386 33.16 15.44 1.29
N GLU A 387 33.91 14.34 1.47
CA GLU A 387 35.32 14.38 1.89
C GLU A 387 36.18 15.21 0.92
N THR A 388 35.99 15.02 -0.39
CA THR A 388 36.69 15.81 -1.41
C THR A 388 36.37 17.31 -1.31
N LEU A 389 35.10 17.66 -1.08
CA LEU A 389 34.66 19.05 -0.93
C LEU A 389 35.20 19.68 0.36
N GLN A 390 35.17 18.94 1.47
CA GLN A 390 35.74 19.39 2.75
C GLN A 390 37.24 19.63 2.64
N ASN A 391 37.99 18.70 2.02
CA ASN A 391 39.42 18.89 1.81
C ASN A 391 39.72 20.10 0.90
N ALA A 392 38.89 20.35 -0.12
CA ALA A 392 39.02 21.53 -0.96
C ALA A 392 38.74 22.84 -0.20
N LEU A 393 37.75 22.87 0.69
CA LEU A 393 37.46 24.01 1.56
C LEU A 393 38.59 24.28 2.56
N LYS A 394 39.08 23.23 3.25
CA LYS A 394 40.23 23.33 4.17
C LYS A 394 41.49 23.83 3.47
N SER A 395 41.76 23.38 2.25
CA SER A 395 42.91 23.84 1.46
C SER A 395 42.82 25.32 1.04
N ARG A 396 41.63 25.93 1.09
CA ARG A 396 41.40 27.37 0.85
C ARG A 396 41.46 28.22 2.13
N GLY A 397 41.68 27.60 3.29
CA GLY A 397 41.76 28.28 4.58
C GLY A 397 40.44 28.47 5.30
N ASP A 398 39.34 27.93 4.78
CA ASP A 398 38.04 27.85 5.48
C ASP A 398 38.00 26.49 6.20
N ASP A 399 38.38 26.44 7.48
CA ASP A 399 38.05 25.27 8.31
C ASP A 399 36.59 25.40 8.75
N THR A 400 35.72 24.60 8.14
CA THR A 400 34.26 24.66 8.34
C THR A 400 33.83 24.35 9.78
N ASP A 401 34.72 23.80 10.59
CA ASP A 401 34.44 23.44 11.98
C ASP A 401 34.88 24.54 12.98
N ASP A 402 35.68 25.53 12.56
CA ASP A 402 36.15 26.63 13.45
C ASP A 402 35.03 27.64 13.78
N GLU A 403 33.92 27.65 13.03
CA GLU A 403 32.77 28.54 13.22
C GLU A 403 31.58 27.88 13.96
N ILE A 404 31.68 26.59 14.33
CA ILE A 404 30.59 25.88 15.02
C ILE A 404 30.60 26.27 16.50
N VAL A 405 29.61 27.05 16.92
CA VAL A 405 29.38 27.42 18.32
C VAL A 405 28.47 26.40 18.98
N ASP A 406 28.82 25.92 20.17
CA ASP A 406 27.99 25.00 20.95
C ASP A 406 26.62 25.61 21.26
N PRO A 407 25.53 24.81 21.30
CA PRO A 407 24.20 25.32 21.60
C PRO A 407 24.10 25.72 23.07
N ASP A 408 23.42 26.83 23.33
CA ASP A 408 23.24 27.39 24.68
C ASP A 408 22.24 26.60 25.55
N ASP A 409 21.45 25.70 24.94
CA ASP A 409 20.47 24.87 25.63
C ASP A 409 20.32 23.46 25.01
N TRP A 410 19.78 22.53 25.82
CA TRP A 410 19.55 21.15 25.38
C TRP A 410 18.37 21.02 24.42
N ASP A 411 17.43 21.97 24.42
CA ASP A 411 16.26 21.94 23.54
C ASP A 411 16.67 22.14 22.07
N SER A 412 17.62 23.04 21.81
CA SER A 412 18.20 23.28 20.48
C SER A 412 19.31 22.29 20.09
N PHE A 413 19.79 21.46 21.01
CA PHE A 413 20.92 20.54 20.78
C PHE A 413 20.65 19.54 19.64
N SER A 414 19.42 19.04 19.52
CA SER A 414 19.08 18.10 18.44
C SER A 414 19.14 18.78 17.07
N GLU A 415 18.61 20.00 16.95
CA GLU A 415 18.66 20.81 15.73
C GLU A 415 20.10 21.23 15.39
N TRP A 416 20.88 21.61 16.40
CA TRP A 416 22.29 21.95 16.26
C TRP A 416 23.11 20.76 15.74
N CYS A 417 22.88 19.55 16.27
CA CYS A 417 23.51 18.33 15.78
C CYS A 417 23.13 18.06 14.32
N ASP A 418 21.84 18.14 14.00
CA ASP A 418 21.31 17.88 12.66
C ASP A 418 21.83 18.89 11.64
N THR A 419 22.11 20.13 12.05
CA THR A 419 22.58 21.23 11.19
C THR A 419 24.10 21.21 10.99
N ASN A 420 24.87 21.07 12.08
CA ASN A 420 26.33 21.21 12.04
C ASN A 420 27.07 19.89 11.75
N PHE A 421 26.43 18.76 12.08
CA PHE A 421 27.02 17.43 11.95
C PHE A 421 26.24 16.51 11.02
N THR A 422 25.47 17.07 10.08
CA THR A 422 24.75 16.31 9.05
C THR A 422 25.70 15.33 8.34
N GLY A 423 25.37 14.04 8.38
CA GLY A 423 26.17 12.98 7.75
C GLY A 423 27.44 12.57 8.52
N ARG A 424 27.79 13.24 9.61
CA ARG A 424 28.89 12.88 10.53
C ARG A 424 28.38 12.24 11.83
N LEU A 425 27.26 12.75 12.33
CA LEU A 425 26.61 12.29 13.56
C LEU A 425 25.11 12.20 13.32
N ALA A 426 24.49 11.12 13.80
CA ALA A 426 23.04 10.95 13.78
C ALA A 426 22.57 10.56 15.17
N LEU A 427 21.62 11.33 15.72
CA LEU A 427 21.03 11.04 17.02
C LEU A 427 19.99 9.92 16.88
N ALA A 428 20.17 8.84 17.64
CA ALA A 428 19.17 7.78 17.74
C ALA A 428 17.87 8.30 18.36
N PRO A 429 16.69 7.72 18.03
CA PRO A 429 15.40 8.18 18.56
C PRO A 429 15.33 8.20 20.10
N SER A 430 15.98 7.25 20.77
CA SER A 430 16.09 7.22 22.23
C SER A 430 16.94 8.38 22.78
N ALA A 431 17.99 8.78 22.07
CA ALA A 431 18.82 9.92 22.44
C ALA A 431 18.05 11.23 22.28
N ARG A 432 17.31 11.43 21.18
CA ARG A 432 16.42 12.58 20.98
C ARG A 432 15.39 12.72 22.11
N LYS A 433 14.80 11.60 22.55
CA LYS A 433 13.87 11.55 23.70
C LYS A 433 14.53 11.85 25.04
N GLY A 434 15.80 11.45 25.20
CA GLY A 434 16.56 11.67 26.43
C GLY A 434 17.00 13.13 26.61
N ILE A 435 17.37 13.80 25.52
CA ILE A 435 17.82 15.20 25.51
C ILE A 435 16.72 16.14 26.05
N LYS A 436 15.46 15.97 25.60
CA LYS A 436 14.31 16.75 26.10
C LYS A 436 13.92 16.47 27.57
N LYS A 437 14.56 15.49 28.22
CA LYS A 437 14.34 15.14 29.65
C LYS A 437 15.55 15.48 30.52
N SER A 438 16.55 16.18 29.97
CA SER A 438 17.76 16.52 30.71
C SER A 438 17.48 17.64 31.72
N ASP A 439 17.75 17.37 33.01
CA ASP A 439 17.70 18.37 34.08
C ASP A 439 18.98 19.22 34.17
N PHE A 440 19.96 18.97 33.30
CA PHE A 440 21.24 19.69 33.27
C PHE A 440 21.15 20.91 32.35
N ARG A 441 21.83 22.01 32.68
CA ARG A 441 22.07 23.11 31.71
C ARG A 441 23.26 22.75 30.82
N ALA A 442 23.16 23.08 29.53
CA ALA A 442 24.24 22.90 28.56
C ALA A 442 25.45 23.76 28.95
#